data_AF-A0A927X463-F1
#
_entry.id   AF-A0A927X463-F1
#
_cell.length_a   1.000
_cell.length_b   1.000
_cell.length_c   1.000
_cell.angle_alpha   90.00
_cell.angle_beta   90.00
_cell.angle_gamma   90.00
#
_symmetry.space_group_name_H-M   'P 1'
#
loop_
_entity.id
_entity.type
_entity.pdbx_description
1 polymer ?
#
loop_
_entity_poly.entity_id
_entity_poly.type
_entity_poly.pdbx_seq_one_letter_code
_entity_poly.pdbx_strand_id
1 'polypeptide(L)'
;MIDIIKEFILNQFAGPVTIPMIVTSLLVAFVMSLFIVFVYRKTFSGIVYNKNMPLTIMLLAMVVAMIIRTINSNLSLSLGMVGALSIVRFRTAVKEPLDTSFMFWAITAGIMSGAGLYVTGIVATLLLGVVYYVSYMVGSKAKAQYLLVVRYSAQAEAAVTEALRTVTKKQLKSKSVNNLNVCELTYEIEYSKNTDALMTSLQNIEGVKTVNLVSFNNEIGM
;
A
#
# COMPACT_ATOMS: atom_id res chain seq x y z
N MET A 1 -32.93 23.42 29.28
CA MET A 1 -32.46 22.57 28.15
C MET A 1 -31.02 22.86 27.80
N ILE A 2 -30.63 24.13 27.60
CA ILE A 2 -29.24 24.54 27.32
C ILE A 2 -28.29 24.21 28.48
N ASP A 3 -28.72 24.35 29.74
CA ASP A 3 -27.84 24.08 30.89
C ASP A 3 -27.55 22.59 31.10
N ILE A 4 -28.50 21.72 30.76
CA ILE A 4 -28.32 20.26 30.75
C ILE A 4 -27.29 19.86 29.68
N ILE A 5 -27.34 20.51 28.51
CA ILE A 5 -26.37 20.29 27.43
C ILE A 5 -24.98 20.78 27.85
N LYS A 6 -24.89 21.93 28.53
CA LYS A 6 -23.62 22.45 29.05
C LYS A 6 -23.01 21.55 30.11
N GLU A 7 -23.80 21.05 31.07
CA GLU A 7 -23.32 20.09 32.08
C GLU A 7 -22.89 18.76 31.47
N PHE A 8 -23.66 18.24 30.51
CA PHE A 8 -23.29 17.00 29.81
C PHE A 8 -21.96 17.15 29.06
N ILE A 9 -21.79 18.26 28.34
CA ILE A 9 -20.54 18.57 27.64
C ILE A 9 -19.40 18.78 28.63
N LEU A 10 -19.58 19.60 29.68
CA LEU A 10 -18.53 19.85 30.66
C LEU A 10 -18.09 18.57 31.37
N ASN A 11 -19.01 17.70 31.79
CA ASN A 11 -18.66 16.43 32.45
C ASN A 11 -17.92 15.44 31.53
N GLN A 12 -18.15 15.52 30.22
CA GLN A 12 -17.51 14.64 29.24
C GLN A 12 -16.10 15.13 28.83
N PHE A 13 -15.82 16.43 28.97
CA PHE A 13 -14.53 17.07 28.62
C PHE A 13 -13.73 17.58 29.85
N ALA A 14 -14.21 17.39 31.08
CA ALA A 14 -13.55 17.84 32.32
C ALA A 14 -12.79 16.73 33.06
N GLY A 15 -12.31 15.71 32.35
CA GLY A 15 -11.38 14.75 32.93
C GLY A 15 -10.01 15.40 33.15
N PRO A 16 -9.42 15.40 34.36
CA PRO A 16 -8.10 15.97 34.58
C PRO A 16 -7.06 15.20 33.76
N VAL A 17 -6.39 15.90 32.83
CA VAL A 17 -5.27 15.32 32.08
C VAL A 17 -4.05 15.26 33.00
N THR A 18 -3.79 14.08 33.53
CA THR A 18 -2.61 13.81 34.35
C THR A 18 -1.44 13.37 33.48
N ILE A 19 -0.20 13.69 33.87
CA ILE A 19 1.02 13.25 33.16
C ILE A 19 1.06 11.73 32.93
N PRO A 20 0.74 10.86 33.92
CA PRO A 20 0.76 9.41 33.73
C PRO A 20 -0.17 8.94 32.61
N MET A 21 -1.32 9.58 32.49
CA MET A 21 -2.34 9.31 31.48
C MET A 21 -1.85 9.58 30.06
N ILE A 22 -1.14 10.70 29.87
CA ILE A 22 -0.46 11.04 28.61
C ILE A 22 0.58 9.96 28.30
N VAL A 23 1.47 9.66 29.24
CA VAL A 23 2.53 8.65 29.06
C VAL A 23 1.95 7.28 28.68
N THR A 24 0.90 6.81 29.36
CA THR A 24 0.23 5.54 29.00
C THR A 24 -0.38 5.59 27.60
N SER A 25 -1.00 6.70 27.19
CA SER A 25 -1.58 6.82 25.84
C SER A 25 -0.50 6.81 24.74
N LEU A 26 0.65 7.41 24.99
CA LEU A 26 1.78 7.35 24.06
C LEU A 26 2.39 5.95 24.00
N LEU A 27 2.58 5.29 25.15
CA LEU A 27 3.11 3.92 25.19
C LEU A 27 2.20 2.93 24.46
N VAL A 28 0.88 3.00 24.67
CA VAL A 28 -0.06 2.13 23.97
C VAL A 28 -0.09 2.43 22.47
N ALA A 29 -0.08 3.70 22.06
CA ALA A 29 -0.01 4.07 20.64
C ALA A 29 1.29 3.59 19.99
N PHE A 30 2.41 3.65 20.72
CA PHE A 30 3.70 3.13 20.27
C PHE A 30 3.66 1.61 20.08
N VAL A 31 3.13 0.86 21.04
CA VAL A 31 3.00 -0.61 20.92
C VAL A 31 2.07 -1.01 19.77
N MET A 32 0.94 -0.33 19.62
CA MET A 32 0.00 -0.58 18.52
C MET A 32 0.64 -0.26 17.16
N SER A 33 1.34 0.86 17.04
CA SER A 33 2.02 1.23 15.80
C SER A 33 3.21 0.33 15.47
N LEU A 34 3.92 -0.21 16.46
CA LEU A 34 4.93 -1.27 16.24
C LEU A 34 4.31 -2.51 15.61
N PHE A 35 3.13 -2.92 16.07
CA PHE A 35 2.40 -4.03 15.46
C PHE A 35 1.97 -3.71 14.02
N ILE A 36 1.47 -2.49 13.77
CA ILE A 36 1.14 -2.04 12.41
C ILE A 36 2.38 -2.09 11.50
N VAL A 37 3.52 -1.61 11.99
CA VAL A 37 4.81 -1.66 11.27
C VAL A 37 5.25 -3.10 10.99
N PHE A 38 5.05 -4.01 11.95
CA PHE A 38 5.35 -5.42 11.76
C PHE A 38 4.49 -6.02 10.62
N VAL A 39 3.18 -5.78 10.64
CA VAL A 39 2.27 -6.21 9.56
C VAL A 39 2.64 -5.57 8.23
N TYR A 40 2.95 -4.27 8.23
CA TYR A 40 3.42 -3.54 7.05
C TYR A 40 4.65 -4.22 6.43
N ARG A 41 5.70 -4.47 7.22
CA ARG A 41 6.92 -5.14 6.74
C ARG A 41 6.67 -6.54 6.21
N LYS A 42 5.73 -7.28 6.80
CA LYS A 42 5.36 -8.64 6.36
C LYS A 42 4.54 -8.66 5.07
N THR A 43 3.66 -7.68 4.91
CA THR A 43 2.75 -7.57 3.76
C THR A 43 3.39 -6.85 2.57
N PHE A 44 4.48 -6.10 2.79
CA PHE A 44 5.16 -5.35 1.74
C PHE A 44 5.75 -6.28 0.66
N SER A 45 5.14 -6.25 -0.52
CA SER A 45 5.59 -6.99 -1.72
C SER A 45 5.96 -6.07 -2.89
N GLY A 46 6.02 -4.75 -2.65
CA GLY A 46 6.37 -3.75 -3.67
C GLY A 46 7.87 -3.64 -3.91
N ILE A 47 8.27 -3.18 -5.10
CA ILE A 47 9.69 -2.95 -5.47
C ILE A 47 10.23 -1.64 -4.87
N VAL A 48 9.37 -0.75 -4.36
CA VAL A 48 9.75 0.58 -3.84
C VAL A 48 9.51 0.66 -2.33
N TYR A 49 10.28 -0.08 -1.54
CA TYR A 49 10.24 0.05 -0.08
C TYR A 49 10.74 1.43 0.36
N ASN A 50 9.82 2.28 0.80
CA ASN A 50 10.19 3.55 1.41
C ASN A 50 10.66 3.29 2.85
N LYS A 51 11.98 3.37 3.07
CA LYS A 51 12.61 3.17 4.39
C LYS A 51 12.06 4.08 5.48
N ASN A 52 11.49 5.23 5.11
CA ASN A 52 10.94 6.20 6.06
C ASN A 52 9.49 5.89 6.47
N MET A 53 8.77 5.05 5.72
CA MET A 53 7.35 4.80 5.95
C MET A 53 7.04 4.17 7.33
N PRO A 54 7.80 3.16 7.81
CA PRO A 54 7.60 2.64 9.16
C PRO A 54 7.75 3.68 10.27
N LEU A 55 8.71 4.61 10.10
CA LEU A 55 8.95 5.69 11.05
C LEU A 55 7.78 6.70 11.02
N THR A 56 7.27 7.02 9.82
CA THR A 56 6.09 7.87 9.66
C THR A 56 4.86 7.27 10.34
N ILE A 57 4.58 5.96 10.17
CA ILE A 57 3.45 5.27 10.82
C ILE A 57 3.51 5.39 12.35
N MET A 58 4.70 5.18 12.92
CA MET A 58 4.93 5.24 14.35
C MET A 58 4.75 6.65 14.91
N LEU A 59 5.39 7.64 14.28
CA LEU A 59 5.27 9.05 14.67
C LEU A 59 3.83 9.54 14.52
N LEU A 60 3.15 9.17 13.43
CA LEU A 60 1.78 9.57 13.15
C LEU A 60 0.82 9.09 14.25
N ALA A 61 0.90 7.81 14.65
CA ALA A 61 0.08 7.28 15.73
C ALA A 61 0.33 7.99 17.08
N MET A 62 1.60 8.25 17.41
CA MET A 62 1.96 8.93 18.66
C MET A 62 1.52 10.40 18.69
N VAL A 63 1.71 11.13 17.59
CA VAL A 63 1.29 12.53 17.46
C VAL A 63 -0.23 12.64 17.59
N VAL A 64 -0.98 11.74 16.92
CA VAL A 64 -2.45 11.72 17.02
C VAL A 64 -2.91 11.37 18.43
N ALA A 65 -2.28 10.40 19.10
CA ALA A 65 -2.61 10.07 20.49
C ALA A 65 -2.41 11.26 21.44
N MET A 66 -1.30 11.98 21.28
CA MET A 66 -1.01 13.20 22.07
C MET A 66 -2.03 14.30 21.80
N ILE A 67 -2.37 14.53 20.53
CA ILE A 67 -3.39 15.49 20.11
C ILE A 67 -4.74 15.19 20.77
N ILE A 68 -5.25 13.96 20.64
CA ILE A 68 -6.56 13.58 21.15
C ILE A 68 -6.58 13.65 22.68
N ARG A 69 -5.49 13.27 23.35
CA ARG A 69 -5.40 13.37 24.80
C ARG A 69 -5.46 14.82 25.29
N THR A 70 -4.81 15.73 24.56
CA THR A 70 -4.80 17.17 24.88
C THR A 70 -6.15 17.83 24.58
N ILE A 71 -6.83 17.38 23.53
CA ILE A 71 -8.17 17.84 23.16
C ILE A 71 -9.22 17.44 24.20
N ASN A 72 -9.15 16.22 24.74
CA ASN A 72 -10.11 15.75 25.75
C ASN A 72 -10.16 16.64 27.00
N SER A 73 -9.08 17.37 27.33
CA SER A 73 -9.06 18.36 28.43
C SER A 73 -9.62 19.74 28.08
N ASN A 74 -9.78 20.07 26.80
CA ASN A 74 -10.07 21.44 26.37
C ASN A 74 -11.03 21.44 25.17
N LEU A 75 -12.32 21.60 25.45
CA LEU A 75 -13.38 21.70 24.43
C LEU A 75 -13.08 22.78 23.38
N SER A 76 -12.55 23.94 23.80
CA SER A 76 -12.19 25.04 22.90
C SER A 76 -11.05 24.69 21.95
N LEU A 77 -10.11 23.84 22.39
CA LEU A 77 -8.99 23.35 21.56
C LEU A 77 -9.48 22.30 20.55
N SER A 78 -10.43 21.45 20.97
CA SER A 78 -11.07 20.42 20.13
C SER A 78 -11.68 21.02 18.85
N LEU A 79 -12.51 22.04 19.03
CA LEU A 79 -13.28 22.65 17.95
C LEU A 79 -12.36 23.31 16.91
N GLY A 80 -11.28 23.95 17.36
CA GLY A 80 -10.29 24.58 16.47
C GLY A 80 -9.51 23.58 15.63
N MET A 81 -9.16 22.41 16.19
CA MET A 81 -8.34 21.43 15.48
C MET A 81 -9.13 20.65 14.41
N VAL A 82 -10.40 20.30 14.68
CA VAL A 82 -11.26 19.64 13.69
C VAL A 82 -11.55 20.58 12.49
N GLY A 83 -11.70 21.89 12.75
CA GLY A 83 -11.84 22.91 11.71
C GLY A 83 -10.58 23.13 10.88
N ALA A 84 -9.40 23.03 11.49
CA ALA A 84 -8.14 23.15 10.76
C ALA A 84 -7.84 21.92 9.89
N LEU A 85 -8.13 20.71 10.39
CA LEU A 85 -7.91 19.46 9.65
C LEU A 85 -8.78 19.38 8.38
N SER A 86 -9.98 19.97 8.41
CA SER A 86 -10.91 20.02 7.27
C SER A 86 -10.46 20.97 6.14
N ILE A 87 -9.43 21.80 6.38
CA ILE A 87 -8.83 22.68 5.36
C ILE A 87 -7.63 22.03 4.67
N VAL A 88 -7.05 20.96 5.25
CA VAL A 88 -5.88 20.27 4.70
C VAL A 88 -6.26 19.50 3.44
N ARG A 89 -6.09 20.14 2.29
CA ARG A 89 -6.27 19.51 0.97
C ARG A 89 -5.01 18.75 0.59
N PHE A 90 -5.11 17.44 0.49
CA PHE A 90 -4.10 16.64 -0.19
C PHE A 90 -4.07 17.03 -1.67
N ARG A 91 -3.05 17.81 -2.06
CA ARG A 91 -2.86 18.27 -3.45
C ARG A 91 -1.93 17.38 -4.28
N THR A 92 -1.43 16.30 -3.70
CA THR A 92 -0.52 15.36 -4.35
C THR A 92 -1.19 14.00 -4.49
N ALA A 93 -1.07 13.40 -5.68
CA ALA A 93 -1.52 12.04 -5.92
C ALA A 93 -0.85 11.08 -4.93
N VAL A 94 -1.67 10.28 -4.24
CA VAL A 94 -1.21 9.19 -3.38
C VAL A 94 -0.50 8.18 -4.27
N LYS A 95 0.81 7.97 -4.06
CA LYS A 95 1.63 7.10 -4.90
C LYS A 95 1.24 5.62 -4.78
N GLU A 96 0.89 5.16 -3.58
CA GLU A 96 0.43 3.79 -3.34
C GLU A 96 -0.81 3.78 -2.42
N PRO A 97 -1.94 3.19 -2.85
CA PRO A 97 -3.17 3.16 -2.04
C PRO A 97 -3.01 2.34 -0.75
N LEU A 98 -2.15 1.32 -0.79
CA LEU A 98 -1.87 0.45 0.37
C LEU A 98 -1.16 1.23 1.49
N ASP A 99 -0.12 2.00 1.18
CA ASP A 99 0.58 2.88 2.13
C ASP A 99 -0.38 3.84 2.84
N THR A 100 -1.34 4.38 2.10
CA THR A 100 -2.36 5.29 2.65
C THR A 100 -3.31 4.59 3.61
N SER A 101 -3.69 3.36 3.30
CA SER A 101 -4.51 2.54 4.20
C SER A 101 -3.78 2.24 5.53
N PHE A 102 -2.46 2.01 5.50
CA PHE A 102 -1.65 1.87 6.73
C PHE A 102 -1.55 3.18 7.52
N MET A 103 -1.44 4.33 6.85
CA MET A 103 -1.48 5.64 7.53
C MET A 103 -2.82 5.88 8.25
N PHE A 104 -3.95 5.58 7.60
CA PHE A 104 -5.28 5.70 8.23
C PHE A 104 -5.44 4.73 9.41
N TRP A 105 -4.91 3.53 9.29
CA TRP A 105 -4.90 2.57 10.39
C TRP A 105 -4.09 3.09 11.59
N ALA A 106 -2.91 3.70 11.34
CA ALA A 106 -2.10 4.33 12.38
C ALA A 106 -2.79 5.51 13.05
N ILE A 107 -3.48 6.37 12.28
CA ILE A 107 -4.29 7.47 12.81
C ILE A 107 -5.39 6.91 13.72
N THR A 108 -6.11 5.89 13.27
CA THR A 108 -7.19 5.27 14.05
C THR A 108 -6.67 4.69 15.36
N ALA A 109 -5.54 3.97 15.33
CA ALA A 109 -4.86 3.46 16.53
C ALA A 109 -4.48 4.59 17.49
N GLY A 110 -3.93 5.70 16.97
CA GLY A 110 -3.61 6.90 17.74
C GLY A 110 -4.84 7.52 18.40
N ILE A 111 -5.97 7.63 17.68
CA ILE A 111 -7.22 8.18 18.21
C ILE A 111 -7.74 7.33 19.37
N MET A 112 -7.81 6.01 19.19
CA MET A 112 -8.32 5.10 20.22
C MET A 112 -7.44 5.13 21.48
N SER A 113 -6.12 5.16 21.31
CA SER A 113 -5.19 5.29 22.44
C SER A 113 -5.31 6.65 23.14
N GLY A 114 -5.39 7.75 22.38
CA GLY A 114 -5.57 9.09 22.93
C GLY A 114 -6.89 9.27 23.68
N ALA A 115 -7.97 8.62 23.21
CA ALA A 115 -9.28 8.59 23.84
C ALA A 115 -9.33 7.75 25.14
N GLY A 116 -8.27 7.03 25.47
CA GLY A 116 -8.23 6.13 26.64
C GLY A 116 -8.92 4.78 26.41
N LEU A 117 -9.30 4.48 25.17
CA LEU A 117 -9.96 3.25 24.75
C LEU A 117 -8.91 2.17 24.40
N TYR A 118 -8.05 1.83 25.36
CA TYR A 118 -6.86 0.99 25.12
C TYR A 118 -7.22 -0.42 24.67
N VAL A 119 -8.12 -1.10 25.40
CA VAL A 119 -8.48 -2.50 25.12
C VAL A 119 -9.16 -2.64 23.76
N THR A 120 -10.13 -1.77 23.47
CA THR A 120 -10.82 -1.78 22.18
C THR A 120 -9.88 -1.40 21.03
N GLY A 121 -8.94 -0.48 21.27
CA GLY A 121 -7.90 -0.12 20.32
C GLY A 121 -7.04 -1.32 19.93
N ILE A 122 -6.54 -2.07 20.92
CA ILE A 122 -5.73 -3.27 20.70
C ILE A 122 -6.51 -4.30 19.89
N VAL A 123 -7.77 -4.59 20.28
CA VAL A 123 -8.61 -5.56 19.57
C VAL A 123 -8.87 -5.13 18.11
N ALA A 124 -9.24 -3.87 17.88
CA ALA A 124 -9.48 -3.35 16.53
C ALA A 124 -8.22 -3.42 15.66
N THR A 125 -7.05 -3.12 16.25
CA THR A 125 -5.77 -3.20 15.56
C THR A 125 -5.43 -4.65 15.21
N LEU A 126 -5.60 -5.60 16.14
CA LEU A 126 -5.39 -7.01 15.84
C LEU A 126 -6.31 -7.50 14.71
N LEU A 127 -7.59 -7.15 14.75
CA LEU A 127 -8.56 -7.53 13.71
C LEU A 127 -8.18 -6.99 12.33
N LEU A 128 -7.82 -5.70 12.24
CA LEU A 128 -7.35 -5.11 10.98
C LEU A 128 -6.07 -5.80 10.50
N GLY A 129 -5.15 -6.12 11.40
CA GLY A 129 -3.95 -6.89 11.09
C GLY A 129 -4.25 -8.26 10.46
N VAL A 130 -5.24 -8.98 10.97
CA VAL A 130 -5.70 -10.25 10.38
C VAL A 130 -6.26 -10.04 8.98
N VAL A 131 -7.08 -8.99 8.77
CA VAL A 131 -7.64 -8.68 7.45
C VAL A 131 -6.54 -8.38 6.43
N TYR A 132 -5.53 -7.59 6.81
CA TYR A 132 -4.36 -7.33 5.95
C TYR A 132 -3.58 -8.61 5.65
N TYR A 133 -3.38 -9.47 6.66
CA TYR A 133 -2.66 -10.73 6.48
C TYR A 133 -3.40 -11.71 5.56
N VAL A 134 -4.73 -11.82 5.68
CA VAL A 134 -5.56 -12.64 4.77
C VAL A 134 -5.52 -12.06 3.36
N SER A 135 -5.65 -10.74 3.23
CA SER A 135 -5.58 -10.05 1.93
C SER A 135 -4.24 -10.27 1.25
N TYR A 136 -3.15 -10.24 2.01
CA TYR A 136 -1.81 -10.60 1.54
C TYR A 136 -1.76 -12.04 1.02
N MET A 137 -2.30 -13.00 1.77
CA MET A 137 -2.27 -14.42 1.39
C MET A 137 -3.07 -14.71 0.12
N VAL A 138 -4.14 -13.95 -0.12
CA VAL A 138 -4.95 -14.02 -1.36
C VAL A 138 -4.26 -13.30 -2.52
N GLY A 139 -3.67 -12.11 -2.27
CA GLY A 139 -3.02 -11.27 -3.27
C GLY A 139 -1.63 -11.75 -3.73
N SER A 140 -0.89 -12.50 -2.90
CA SER A 140 0.43 -13.06 -3.22
C SER A 140 0.41 -14.10 -4.36
N LYS A 141 -0.79 -14.50 -4.82
CA LYS A 141 -0.95 -15.30 -6.04
C LYS A 141 -0.85 -14.50 -7.35
N ALA A 142 -0.72 -13.17 -7.29
CA ALA A 142 -0.30 -12.36 -8.44
C ALA A 142 1.20 -12.60 -8.69
N LYS A 143 1.51 -13.77 -9.29
CA LYS A 143 2.85 -14.14 -9.73
C LYS A 143 3.45 -12.99 -10.53
N ALA A 144 4.72 -12.67 -10.24
CA ALA A 144 5.45 -11.59 -10.89
C ALA A 144 5.23 -11.64 -12.41
N GLN A 145 4.56 -10.60 -12.92
CA GLN A 145 4.26 -10.45 -14.33
C GLN A 145 5.48 -9.82 -14.98
N TYR A 146 5.93 -10.38 -16.09
CA TYR A 146 7.05 -9.86 -16.87
C TYR A 146 6.54 -9.50 -18.25
N LEU A 147 7.04 -8.38 -18.79
CA LEU A 147 6.88 -8.04 -20.18
C LEU A 147 7.99 -8.71 -20.99
N LEU A 148 7.61 -9.68 -21.80
CA LEU A 148 8.44 -10.23 -22.85
C LEU A 148 8.31 -9.35 -24.10
N VAL A 149 9.39 -8.66 -24.45
CA VAL A 149 9.50 -7.82 -25.64
C VAL A 149 10.37 -8.54 -26.67
N VAL A 150 9.76 -8.95 -27.79
CA VAL A 150 10.44 -9.65 -28.89
C VAL A 150 10.46 -8.75 -30.12
N ARG A 151 11.66 -8.47 -30.64
CA ARG A 151 11.85 -7.76 -31.91
C ARG A 151 12.30 -8.74 -32.98
N TYR A 152 11.55 -8.84 -34.07
CA TYR A 152 11.79 -9.80 -35.14
C TYR A 152 11.49 -9.19 -36.53
N SER A 153 12.03 -9.78 -37.59
CA SER A 153 11.71 -9.40 -38.98
C SER A 153 10.38 -10.01 -39.42
N ALA A 154 9.70 -9.41 -40.41
CA ALA A 154 8.42 -9.93 -40.91
C ALA A 154 8.47 -11.42 -41.35
N GLN A 155 9.62 -11.92 -41.81
CA GLN A 155 9.77 -13.34 -42.18
C GLN A 155 9.72 -14.30 -40.98
N ALA A 156 10.10 -13.84 -39.79
CA ALA A 156 10.18 -14.66 -38.58
C ALA A 156 8.86 -14.72 -37.80
N GLU A 157 7.79 -14.06 -38.26
CA GLU A 157 6.52 -13.93 -37.54
C GLU A 157 5.87 -15.28 -37.21
N ALA A 158 5.86 -16.21 -38.17
CA ALA A 158 5.26 -17.52 -37.99
C ALA A 158 6.00 -18.34 -36.91
N ALA A 159 7.34 -18.35 -36.98
CA ALA A 159 8.19 -19.08 -36.03
C ALA A 159 8.10 -18.49 -34.61
N VAL A 160 8.08 -17.16 -34.48
CA VAL A 160 7.91 -16.48 -33.18
C VAL A 160 6.55 -16.77 -32.58
N THR A 161 5.49 -16.75 -33.40
CA THR A 161 4.12 -17.04 -32.95
C THR A 161 3.99 -18.49 -32.45
N GLU A 162 4.67 -19.42 -33.11
CA GLU A 162 4.70 -20.83 -32.73
C GLU A 162 5.48 -21.09 -31.43
N ALA A 163 6.67 -20.50 -31.28
CA ALA A 163 7.43 -20.56 -30.03
C ALA A 163 6.62 -20.02 -28.85
N LEU A 164 5.86 -18.95 -29.06
CA LEU A 164 4.99 -18.33 -28.04
C LEU A 164 3.72 -19.14 -27.74
N ARG A 165 3.34 -20.16 -28.50
CA ARG A 165 2.19 -21.04 -28.16
C ARG A 165 2.46 -21.89 -26.93
N THR A 166 3.71 -22.19 -26.63
CA THR A 166 4.11 -22.95 -25.43
C THR A 166 3.85 -22.21 -24.12
N VAL A 167 3.63 -20.89 -24.18
CA VAL A 167 3.28 -20.06 -23.01
C VAL A 167 1.77 -20.13 -22.75
N THR A 168 1.39 -20.80 -21.66
CA THR A 168 -0.01 -21.09 -21.30
C THR A 168 -0.78 -19.85 -20.82
N LYS A 169 -0.09 -18.85 -20.26
CA LYS A 169 -0.69 -17.60 -19.77
C LYS A 169 0.04 -16.41 -20.38
N LYS A 170 -0.44 -15.94 -21.52
CA LYS A 170 0.07 -14.75 -22.19
C LYS A 170 -1.07 -13.77 -22.46
N GLN A 171 -0.85 -12.48 -22.19
CA GLN A 171 -1.71 -11.41 -22.67
C GLN A 171 -0.93 -10.51 -23.60
N LEU A 172 -1.46 -10.28 -24.81
CA LEU A 172 -0.85 -9.34 -25.75
C LEU A 172 -1.13 -7.92 -25.25
N LYS A 173 -0.08 -7.15 -24.95
CA LYS A 173 -0.22 -5.72 -24.58
C LYS A 173 -0.09 -4.83 -25.79
N SER A 174 0.84 -5.13 -26.68
CA SER A 174 1.10 -4.32 -27.87
C SER A 174 1.74 -5.15 -28.98
N LYS A 175 1.37 -4.82 -30.22
CA LYS A 175 1.99 -5.29 -31.45
C LYS A 175 2.25 -4.06 -32.31
N SER A 176 3.50 -3.80 -32.64
CA SER A 176 3.90 -2.71 -33.52
C SER A 176 4.65 -3.26 -34.73
N VAL A 177 4.32 -2.74 -35.90
CA VAL A 177 4.97 -3.09 -37.16
C VAL A 177 5.48 -1.79 -37.75
N ASN A 178 6.79 -1.69 -37.94
CA ASN A 178 7.42 -0.47 -38.44
C ASN A 178 7.73 -0.59 -39.94
N ASN A 179 7.76 0.53 -40.67
CA ASN A 179 7.97 0.58 -42.13
C ASN A 179 9.33 0.00 -42.61
N LEU A 180 10.22 -0.34 -41.69
CA LEU A 180 11.53 -0.96 -41.93
C LEU A 180 11.50 -2.49 -41.81
N ASN A 181 10.33 -3.12 -41.93
CA ASN A 181 10.13 -4.58 -41.85
C ASN A 181 10.55 -5.20 -40.51
N VAL A 182 10.50 -4.41 -39.43
CA VAL A 182 10.77 -4.82 -38.06
C VAL A 182 9.47 -4.80 -37.27
N CYS A 183 9.14 -5.94 -36.68
CA CYS A 183 7.99 -6.14 -35.80
C CYS A 183 8.47 -6.15 -34.34
N GLU A 184 7.73 -5.49 -33.46
CA GLU A 184 7.90 -5.54 -32.02
C GLU A 184 6.62 -6.07 -31.37
N LEU A 185 6.78 -7.09 -30.52
CA LEU A 185 5.67 -7.80 -29.91
C LEU A 185 5.91 -7.89 -28.40
N THR A 186 4.95 -7.37 -27.65
CA THR A 186 5.05 -7.23 -26.19
C THR A 186 3.96 -8.05 -25.53
N TYR A 187 4.37 -9.11 -24.84
CA TYR A 187 3.50 -10.00 -24.07
C TYR A 187 3.72 -9.86 -22.58
N GLU A 188 2.63 -9.84 -21.82
CA GLU A 188 2.66 -10.08 -20.39
C GLU A 188 2.67 -11.59 -20.15
N ILE A 189 3.75 -12.08 -19.54
CA ILE A 189 3.97 -13.49 -19.21
C ILE A 189 4.26 -13.66 -17.73
N GLU A 190 3.87 -14.82 -17.20
CA GLU A 190 4.24 -15.25 -15.86
C GLU A 190 5.64 -15.88 -15.89
N TYR A 191 6.57 -15.45 -15.03
CA TYR A 191 7.89 -16.08 -14.99
C TYR A 191 7.76 -17.52 -14.49
N SER A 192 8.33 -18.44 -15.25
CA SER A 192 8.36 -19.86 -14.96
C SER A 192 9.79 -20.38 -15.16
N LYS A 193 10.10 -21.57 -14.65
CA LYS A 193 11.40 -22.23 -14.92
C LYS A 193 11.66 -22.45 -16.43
N ASN A 194 10.64 -22.38 -17.26
CA ASN A 194 10.74 -22.53 -18.71
C ASN A 194 10.94 -21.19 -19.45
N THR A 195 10.94 -20.06 -18.74
CA THR A 195 11.06 -18.73 -19.35
C THR A 195 12.45 -18.53 -19.94
N ASP A 196 13.52 -18.96 -19.27
CA ASP A 196 14.88 -18.85 -19.79
C ASP A 196 15.07 -19.71 -21.06
N ALA A 197 14.53 -20.93 -21.06
CA ALA A 197 14.55 -21.81 -22.24
C ALA A 197 13.74 -21.22 -23.42
N LEU A 198 12.62 -20.55 -23.13
CA LEU A 198 11.85 -19.82 -24.13
C LEU A 198 12.62 -18.62 -24.70
N MET A 199 13.31 -17.85 -23.86
CA MET A 199 14.17 -16.75 -24.29
C MET A 199 15.26 -17.23 -25.25
N THR A 200 15.95 -18.32 -24.90
CA THR A 200 16.98 -18.93 -25.77
C THR A 200 16.37 -19.46 -27.07
N SER A 201 15.21 -20.10 -27.00
CA SER A 201 14.51 -20.62 -28.19
C SER A 201 14.10 -19.50 -29.14
N LEU A 202 13.61 -18.37 -28.60
CA LEU A 202 13.27 -17.18 -29.39
C LEU A 202 14.50 -16.52 -30.00
N GLN A 203 15.62 -16.46 -29.27
CA GLN A 203 16.86 -15.88 -29.77
C GLN A 203 17.47 -16.69 -30.92
N ASN A 204 17.26 -18.01 -30.94
CA ASN A 204 17.79 -18.90 -31.99
C ASN A 204 16.96 -18.90 -33.29
N ILE A 205 15.82 -18.20 -33.33
CA ILE A 205 15.00 -18.09 -34.55
C ILE A 205 15.67 -17.09 -35.50
N GLU A 206 15.92 -17.54 -36.72
CA GLU A 206 16.50 -16.72 -37.78
C GLU A 206 15.56 -15.53 -38.11
N GLY A 207 16.06 -14.30 -37.96
CA GLY A 207 15.28 -13.06 -38.11
C GLY A 207 14.83 -12.42 -36.81
N VAL A 208 15.06 -13.04 -35.65
CA VAL A 208 14.90 -12.38 -34.34
C VAL A 208 16.11 -11.51 -34.04
N LYS A 209 15.87 -10.23 -33.74
CA LYS A 209 16.92 -9.24 -33.46
C LYS A 209 17.22 -9.15 -31.98
N THR A 210 16.20 -9.02 -31.14
CA THR A 210 16.36 -8.93 -29.69
C THR A 210 15.18 -9.56 -28.96
N VAL A 211 15.46 -10.20 -27.83
CA VAL A 211 14.47 -10.73 -26.90
C VAL A 211 14.81 -10.16 -25.52
N ASN A 212 13.90 -9.37 -24.95
CA ASN A 212 14.09 -8.75 -23.65
C ASN A 212 12.97 -9.18 -22.70
N LEU A 213 13.36 -9.47 -21.47
CA LEU A 213 12.42 -9.71 -20.38
C LEU A 213 12.51 -8.53 -19.41
N VAL A 214 11.44 -7.77 -19.29
CA VAL A 214 11.35 -6.60 -18.41
C VAL A 214 10.40 -6.94 -17.28
N SER A 215 10.80 -6.69 -16.03
CA SER A 215 9.87 -6.82 -14.89
C SER A 215 8.73 -5.82 -15.05
N PHE A 216 7.50 -6.32 -15.11
CA PHE A 216 6.32 -5.47 -15.24
C PHE A 216 5.66 -5.34 -13.88
N ASN A 217 5.91 -4.22 -13.24
CA ASN A 217 5.06 -3.82 -12.14
C ASN A 217 3.82 -3.18 -12.75
N ASN A 218 2.66 -3.80 -12.55
CA ASN A 218 1.42 -3.05 -12.59
C ASN A 218 1.57 -1.93 -11.56
N GLU A 219 1.94 -0.73 -12.00
CA GLU A 219 1.44 0.48 -11.36
C GLU A 219 -0.07 0.37 -11.55
N ILE A 220 -0.74 -0.12 -10.50
CA ILE A 220 -2.18 -0.31 -10.47
C ILE A 220 -2.79 1.10 -10.58
N GLY A 221 -3.03 1.54 -11.80
CA GLY A 221 -3.96 2.61 -12.13
C GLY A 221 -5.37 2.04 -12.04
N MET A 222 -5.89 1.97 -10.82
CA MET A 222 -7.33 2.01 -10.55
C MET A 222 -7.56 2.88 -9.33
#